data_AF-A0A371MS13-F1
#
_entry.id   AF-A0A371MS13-F1
#
_cell.length_a   1.000
_cell.length_b   1.000
_cell.length_c   1.000
_cell.angle_alpha   90.00
_cell.angle_beta   90.00
_cell.angle_gamma   90.00
#
_symmetry.space_group_name_H-M   'P 1'
#
loop_
_entity.id
_entity.type
_entity.pdbx_description
1 polymer ?
#
loop_
_entity_poly.entity_id
_entity_poly.type
_entity_poly.pdbx_seq_one_letter_code
_entity_poly.pdbx_strand_id
1 'polypeptide(L)'
;MTLVEDVLGWVQADFAGGFPSDLERVNRDDSNKLDAGMRSRKQDLQRSNLVGVGSVRTDPTAVGTEYEHKQDAILSCRIEGLHEDQRGHIADGDAFEALVRNVRLAILTHREYPTTSTPATYHTILLENERNDSKNYRDFYQYSFDIRFRGYDDFS
;
A
#
# COMPACT_ATOMS: atom_id res chain seq x y z
N MET A 1 -17.46 0.19 -1.26
CA MET A 1 -16.15 0.61 -0.73
C MET A 1 -15.39 -0.67 -0.39
N THR A 2 -14.10 -0.72 -0.67
CA THR A 2 -13.27 -1.94 -0.56
C THR A 2 -12.15 -1.72 0.45
N LEU A 3 -11.50 -2.80 0.91
CA LEU A 3 -10.32 -2.66 1.77
C LEU A 3 -9.19 -1.84 1.12
N VAL A 4 -9.08 -1.89 -0.21
CA VAL A 4 -8.14 -1.04 -0.96
C VAL A 4 -8.46 0.43 -0.76
N GLU A 5 -9.73 0.81 -0.92
CA GLU A 5 -10.18 2.20 -0.70
C GLU A 5 -10.03 2.63 0.76
N ASP A 6 -10.27 1.72 1.72
CA ASP A 6 -10.07 2.00 3.14
C ASP A 6 -8.60 2.34 3.44
N VAL A 7 -7.67 1.51 2.98
CA VAL A 7 -6.23 1.73 3.18
C VAL A 7 -5.76 3.02 2.49
N LEU A 8 -6.18 3.27 1.25
CA LEU A 8 -5.86 4.52 0.56
C LEU A 8 -6.48 5.73 1.30
N GLY A 9 -7.65 5.56 1.92
CA GLY A 9 -8.28 6.56 2.78
C GLY A 9 -7.42 6.88 4.01
N TRP A 10 -6.94 5.87 4.72
CA TRP A 10 -6.05 6.03 5.87
C TRP A 10 -4.73 6.71 5.49
N VAL A 11 -4.12 6.33 4.36
CA VAL A 11 -2.91 6.98 3.86
C VAL A 11 -3.14 8.47 3.61
N GLN A 12 -4.34 8.89 3.19
CA GLN A 12 -4.65 10.32 3.05
C GLN A 12 -4.91 11.00 4.40
N ALA A 13 -5.72 10.39 5.25
CA ALA A 13 -6.20 10.99 6.48
C ALA A 13 -5.09 11.13 7.54
N ASP A 14 -4.23 10.12 7.64
CA ASP A 14 -3.25 9.95 8.72
C ASP A 14 -1.80 10.18 8.24
N PHE A 15 -1.62 10.78 7.07
CA PHE A 15 -0.28 11.17 6.60
C PHE A 15 0.32 12.23 7.52
N ALA A 16 1.50 11.95 8.06
CA ALA A 16 2.19 12.87 8.97
C ALA A 16 2.48 14.21 8.27
N GLY A 17 1.98 15.31 8.85
CA GLY A 17 2.14 16.65 8.29
C GLY A 17 1.12 17.03 7.21
N GLY A 18 0.13 16.18 6.94
CA GLY A 18 -0.87 16.37 5.90
C GLY A 18 -0.49 15.69 4.59
N PHE A 19 -1.50 15.29 3.81
CA PHE A 19 -1.27 14.55 2.56
C PHE A 19 -0.56 15.44 1.50
N PRO A 20 0.60 15.03 0.97
CA PRO A 20 1.37 15.83 0.03
C PRO A 20 0.63 16.07 -1.29
N SER A 21 0.78 17.27 -1.89
CA SER A 21 0.15 17.59 -3.18
C SER A 21 0.83 16.89 -4.36
N ASP A 22 2.04 16.38 -4.18
CA ASP A 22 2.83 15.63 -5.15
C ASP A 22 2.78 14.11 -4.91
N LEU A 23 1.85 13.61 -4.05
CA LEU A 23 1.60 12.19 -3.86
C LEU A 23 0.22 11.83 -4.40
N GLU A 24 0.15 10.87 -5.30
CA GLU A 24 -1.10 10.35 -5.85
C GLU A 24 -1.41 8.96 -5.27
N ARG A 25 -2.67 8.77 -4.86
CA ARG A 25 -3.22 7.48 -4.44
C ARG A 25 -3.73 6.72 -5.65
N VAL A 26 -3.34 5.45 -5.78
CA VAL A 26 -3.74 4.61 -6.91
C VAL A 26 -4.38 3.33 -6.40
N ASN A 27 -5.66 3.14 -6.69
CA ASN A 27 -6.28 1.82 -6.58
C ASN A 27 -5.78 0.97 -7.75
N ARG A 28 -4.98 -0.05 -7.44
CA ARG A 28 -4.35 -0.94 -8.42
C ARG A 28 -5.27 -2.05 -8.93
N ASP A 29 -6.43 -2.23 -8.30
CA ASP A 29 -7.48 -3.11 -8.85
C ASP A 29 -8.19 -2.44 -10.04
N ASP A 30 -8.27 -1.11 -10.03
CA ASP A 30 -8.94 -0.29 -11.06
C ASP A 30 -7.99 0.47 -12.00
N SER A 31 -6.68 0.45 -11.72
CA SER A 31 -5.67 1.19 -12.48
C SER A 31 -4.40 0.38 -12.73
N ASN A 32 -3.87 0.50 -13.94
CA ASN A 32 -2.61 -0.12 -14.34
C ASN A 32 -1.39 0.82 -14.25
N LYS A 33 -1.50 2.02 -13.65
CA LYS A 33 -0.40 3.01 -13.62
C LYS A 33 0.94 2.42 -13.16
N LEU A 34 0.93 1.69 -12.04
CA LEU A 34 2.14 1.09 -11.47
C LEU A 34 2.58 -0.21 -12.16
N ASP A 35 1.74 -0.77 -13.03
CA ASP A 35 1.99 -2.00 -13.78
C ASP A 35 2.20 -1.75 -15.29
N ALA A 36 2.12 -0.48 -15.71
CA ALA A 36 2.36 -0.05 -17.07
C ALA A 36 3.86 -0.12 -17.46
N GLY A 37 4.12 -0.02 -18.76
CA GLY A 37 5.49 0.06 -19.27
C GLY A 37 6.26 1.25 -18.70
N MET A 38 7.58 1.10 -18.55
CA MET A 38 8.46 2.06 -17.87
C MET A 38 8.35 3.50 -18.39
N ARG A 39 8.07 3.70 -19.68
CA ARG A 39 7.86 5.05 -20.24
C ARG A 39 6.60 5.73 -19.69
N SER A 40 5.49 4.99 -19.57
CA SER A 40 4.24 5.53 -19.01
C SER A 40 4.41 5.84 -17.54
N ARG A 41 4.97 4.88 -16.77
CA ARG A 41 5.30 5.07 -15.35
C ARG A 41 6.17 6.29 -15.11
N LYS A 42 7.20 6.49 -15.93
CA LYS A 42 8.04 7.70 -15.83
C LYS A 42 7.24 8.98 -16.07
N GLN A 43 6.32 9.01 -17.03
CA GLN A 43 5.48 10.19 -17.27
C GLN A 43 4.52 10.49 -16.12
N ASP A 44 3.96 9.44 -15.50
CA ASP A 44 3.14 9.59 -14.30
C ASP A 44 3.98 10.11 -13.13
N LEU A 45 5.18 9.56 -12.94
CA LEU A 45 6.10 9.96 -11.86
C LEU A 45 6.75 11.33 -12.03
N GLN A 46 6.69 11.91 -13.22
CA GLN A 46 7.03 13.30 -13.46
C GLN A 46 5.93 14.28 -13.02
N ARG A 47 4.74 13.77 -12.69
CA ARG A 47 3.59 14.57 -12.23
C ARG A 47 3.37 14.41 -10.73
N SER A 48 3.61 13.21 -10.20
CA SER A 48 3.40 12.87 -8.80
C SER A 48 4.15 11.58 -8.42
N ASN A 49 4.64 11.49 -7.18
CA ASN A 49 4.94 10.21 -6.56
C ASN A 49 3.67 9.37 -6.46
N LEU A 50 3.78 8.05 -6.46
CA LEU A 50 2.62 7.15 -6.44
C LEU A 50 2.62 6.27 -5.19
N VAL A 51 1.48 6.18 -4.51
CA VAL A 51 1.18 5.14 -3.52
C VAL A 51 0.01 4.31 -4.02
N GLY A 52 0.31 3.08 -4.44
CA GLY A 52 -0.66 2.16 -5.03
C GLY A 52 -0.98 1.00 -4.12
N VAL A 53 -2.27 0.72 -3.90
CA VAL A 53 -2.74 -0.45 -3.14
C VAL A 53 -3.62 -1.30 -4.05
N GLY A 54 -3.44 -2.62 -4.03
CA GLY A 54 -4.27 -3.56 -4.77
C GLY A 54 -4.51 -4.84 -3.99
N SER A 55 -5.59 -5.54 -4.29
CA SER A 55 -5.94 -6.81 -3.66
C SER A 55 -5.00 -7.92 -4.13
N VAL A 56 -4.47 -8.69 -3.19
CA VAL A 56 -3.78 -9.94 -3.53
C VAL A 56 -4.83 -11.04 -3.61
N ARG A 57 -4.95 -11.69 -4.77
CA ARG A 57 -5.76 -12.90 -4.89
C ARG A 57 -5.07 -14.03 -4.13
N THR A 58 -5.55 -14.31 -2.93
CA THR A 58 -5.24 -15.55 -2.21
C THR A 58 -6.36 -16.55 -2.44
N ASP A 59 -6.04 -17.69 -3.06
CA ASP A 59 -6.94 -18.84 -3.03
C ASP A 59 -7.08 -19.27 -1.55
N PRO A 60 -8.31 -19.39 -1.00
CA PRO A 60 -8.51 -19.72 0.41
C PRO A 60 -7.98 -21.13 0.69
N THR A 61 -6.83 -21.23 1.35
CA THR A 61 -6.32 -22.50 1.88
C THR A 61 -7.12 -22.89 3.11
N ALA A 62 -7.86 -23.99 3.03
CA ALA A 62 -8.56 -24.58 4.17
C ALA A 62 -7.54 -25.01 5.24
N VAL A 63 -7.63 -24.42 6.44
CA VAL A 63 -6.79 -24.78 7.60
C VAL A 63 -7.61 -25.62 8.57
N GLY A 64 -7.34 -26.93 8.62
CA GLY A 64 -7.73 -27.80 9.72
C GLY A 64 -9.17 -28.32 9.70
N THR A 65 -9.39 -29.42 10.42
CA THR A 65 -10.67 -30.17 10.53
C THR A 65 -11.71 -29.50 11.44
N GLU A 66 -11.47 -28.27 11.89
CA GLU A 66 -12.40 -27.47 12.68
C GLU A 66 -12.81 -26.25 11.85
N TYR A 67 -14.12 -26.05 11.73
CA TYR A 67 -14.75 -25.06 10.86
C TYR A 67 -14.62 -23.64 11.46
N GLU A 68 -13.39 -23.18 11.71
CA GLU A 68 -13.08 -21.78 12.02
C GLU A 68 -12.62 -21.09 10.74
N HIS A 69 -13.53 -20.35 10.11
CA HIS A 69 -13.17 -19.50 8.97
C HIS A 69 -12.33 -18.31 9.47
N LYS A 70 -11.00 -18.46 9.45
CA LYS A 70 -10.08 -17.33 9.59
C LYS A 70 -10.29 -16.40 8.40
N GLN A 71 -10.76 -15.19 8.67
CA GLN A 71 -10.85 -14.12 7.67
C GLN A 71 -9.49 -13.41 7.60
N ASP A 72 -8.64 -13.91 6.72
CA ASP A 72 -7.38 -13.25 6.36
C ASP A 72 -7.54 -12.57 4.99
N ALA A 73 -7.26 -11.28 4.93
CA ALA A 73 -7.18 -10.54 3.67
C ALA A 73 -5.78 -9.96 3.48
N ILE A 74 -5.25 -10.02 2.26
CA ILE A 74 -3.92 -9.50 1.94
C ILE A 74 -4.06 -8.47 0.81
N LEU A 75 -3.52 -7.29 1.04
CA LEU A 75 -3.35 -6.26 0.02
C LEU A 75 -1.86 -6.07 -0.26
N SER A 76 -1.51 -5.64 -1.46
CA SER A 76 -0.15 -5.28 -1.84
C SER A 76 -0.05 -3.77 -2.00
N CYS A 77 0.83 -3.15 -1.22
CA CYS A 77 1.17 -1.74 -1.33
C CYS A 77 2.48 -1.56 -2.11
N ARG A 78 2.48 -0.63 -3.05
CA ARG A 78 3.68 -0.22 -3.80
C ARG A 78 3.79 1.30 -3.79
N ILE A 79 4.96 1.79 -3.42
CA ILE A 79 5.33 3.20 -3.38
C ILE A 79 6.40 3.41 -4.44
N GLU A 80 6.16 4.37 -5.34
CA GLU A 80 7.08 4.71 -6.42
C GLU A 80 7.38 6.20 -6.41
N GLY A 81 8.64 6.52 -6.69
CA GLY A 81 9.11 7.89 -6.81
C GLY A 81 10.16 7.99 -7.91
N LEU A 82 10.32 9.20 -8.43
CA LEU A 82 11.33 9.51 -9.44
C LEU A 82 12.25 10.60 -8.91
N HIS A 83 13.54 10.45 -9.17
CA HIS A 83 14.55 11.42 -8.77
C HIS A 83 14.33 12.78 -9.47
N GLU A 84 14.66 13.87 -8.81
CA GLU A 84 14.51 15.24 -9.34
C GLU A 84 15.27 15.47 -10.66
N ASP A 85 16.43 14.84 -10.85
CA ASP A 85 17.19 14.86 -12.12
C ASP A 85 16.39 14.36 -13.33
N GLN A 86 15.36 13.54 -13.10
CA GLN A 86 14.46 13.04 -14.14
C GLN A 86 13.12 13.78 -14.19
N ARG A 87 13.05 14.97 -13.56
CA ARG A 87 11.84 15.77 -13.32
C ARG A 87 10.86 15.12 -12.36
N GLY A 88 11.34 14.29 -11.45
CA GLY A 88 10.54 13.73 -10.37
C GLY A 88 10.51 14.64 -9.13
N HIS A 89 10.12 14.05 -8.01
CA HIS A 89 9.85 14.77 -6.75
C HIS A 89 10.71 14.28 -5.58
N ILE A 90 11.53 13.25 -5.80
CA ILE A 90 12.41 12.69 -4.77
C ILE A 90 13.81 13.30 -4.92
N ALA A 91 14.30 13.96 -3.86
CA ALA A 91 15.63 14.55 -3.85
C ALA A 91 16.74 13.49 -3.73
N ASP A 92 16.54 12.47 -2.90
CA ASP A 92 17.52 11.41 -2.65
C ASP A 92 16.86 10.18 -1.99
N GLY A 93 17.69 9.20 -1.61
CA GLY A 93 17.23 7.99 -0.93
C GLY A 93 16.59 8.27 0.45
N ASP A 94 17.09 9.24 1.20
CA ASP A 94 16.59 9.57 2.54
C ASP A 94 15.19 10.21 2.43
N ALA A 95 14.98 11.06 1.44
CA ALA A 95 13.67 11.63 1.11
C ALA A 95 12.66 10.53 0.74
N PHE A 96 13.08 9.53 -0.05
CA PHE A 96 12.22 8.39 -0.38
C PHE A 96 11.92 7.52 0.85
N GLU A 97 12.91 7.25 1.69
CA GLU A 97 12.69 6.51 2.94
C GLU A 97 11.75 7.24 3.90
N ALA A 98 11.80 8.57 3.94
CA ALA A 98 10.84 9.38 4.70
C ALA A 98 9.41 9.24 4.15
N LEU A 99 9.23 9.27 2.83
CA LEU A 99 7.94 9.00 2.19
C LEU A 99 7.41 7.61 2.56
N VAL A 100 8.23 6.56 2.42
CA VAL A 100 7.88 5.18 2.77
C VAL A 100 7.47 5.07 4.25
N ARG A 101 8.24 5.70 5.15
CA ARG A 101 7.96 5.71 6.58
C ARG A 101 6.62 6.36 6.89
N ASN A 102 6.30 7.50 6.27
CA ASN A 102 5.04 8.20 6.50
C ASN A 102 3.83 7.41 6.00
N VAL A 103 3.92 6.76 4.84
CA VAL A 103 2.87 5.86 4.34
C VAL A 103 2.66 4.69 5.31
N ARG A 104 3.74 4.06 5.78
CA ARG A 104 3.67 2.94 6.73
C ARG A 104 3.04 3.37 8.05
N LEU A 105 3.44 4.52 8.59
CA LEU A 105 2.88 5.06 9.83
C LEU A 105 1.39 5.34 9.70
N ALA A 106 0.94 5.95 8.60
CA ALA A 106 -0.47 6.20 8.35
C ALA A 106 -1.31 4.91 8.39
N ILE A 107 -0.80 3.81 7.82
CA ILE A 107 -1.47 2.50 7.87
C ILE A 107 -1.40 1.90 9.28
N LEU A 108 -0.25 1.97 9.94
CA LEU A 108 -0.04 1.40 11.27
C LEU A 108 -0.79 2.12 12.39
N THR A 109 -1.31 3.34 12.16
CA THR A 109 -2.27 3.99 13.05
C THR A 109 -3.52 3.12 13.25
N HIS A 110 -3.90 2.32 12.25
CA HIS A 110 -5.06 1.42 12.27
C HIS A 110 -4.69 -0.03 12.62
N ARG A 111 -3.50 -0.25 13.18
CA ARG A 111 -2.96 -1.60 13.39
C ARG A 111 -3.80 -2.51 14.29
N GLU A 112 -4.57 -1.94 15.19
CA GLU A 112 -5.39 -2.64 16.17
C GLU A 112 -6.85 -2.29 15.91
N TYR A 113 -7.67 -3.30 15.66
CA TYR A 113 -9.10 -3.16 15.33
C TYR A 113 -9.38 -2.12 14.23
N PRO A 114 -8.83 -2.28 13.02
CA PRO A 114 -9.06 -1.33 11.94
C PRO A 114 -10.55 -1.24 11.61
N THR A 115 -11.04 -0.01 11.44
CA THR A 115 -12.39 0.23 10.95
C THR A 115 -12.40 0.07 9.43
N THR A 116 -13.05 -0.99 8.94
CA THR A 116 -13.15 -1.26 7.50
C THR A 116 -14.57 -1.08 7.00
N SER A 117 -14.72 -0.85 5.70
CA SER A 117 -16.00 -0.78 5.02
C SER A 117 -16.60 -2.14 4.68
N THR A 118 -15.88 -3.23 4.97
CA THR A 118 -16.33 -4.61 4.79
C THR A 118 -17.06 -5.12 6.02
N PRO A 119 -17.97 -6.12 5.89
CA PRO A 119 -18.65 -6.71 7.05
C PRO A 119 -17.73 -7.57 7.92
N ALA A 120 -16.50 -7.84 7.48
CA ALA A 120 -15.53 -8.63 8.22
C ALA A 120 -14.91 -7.84 9.37
N THR A 121 -14.77 -8.49 10.52
CA THR A 121 -14.10 -7.91 11.69
C THR A 121 -12.63 -8.32 11.70
N TYR A 122 -11.74 -7.35 11.54
CA TYR A 122 -10.31 -7.55 11.67
C TYR A 122 -9.81 -6.98 13.00
N HIS A 123 -8.89 -7.70 13.64
CA HIS A 123 -8.32 -7.30 14.94
C HIS A 123 -6.91 -6.73 14.78
N THR A 124 -6.18 -7.12 13.73
CA THR A 124 -4.78 -6.71 13.56
C THR A 124 -4.40 -6.52 12.10
N ILE A 125 -3.59 -5.50 11.83
CA ILE A 125 -2.86 -5.33 10.59
C ILE A 125 -1.39 -5.65 10.81
N LEU A 126 -0.83 -6.43 9.89
CA LEU A 126 0.60 -6.73 9.82
C LEU A 126 1.15 -6.23 8.48
N LEU A 127 2.33 -5.60 8.51
CA LEU A 127 3.09 -5.29 7.31
C LEU A 127 4.13 -6.40 7.09
N GLU A 128 4.11 -7.03 5.93
CA GLU A 128 4.93 -8.20 5.62
C GLU A 128 5.59 -8.05 4.24
N ASN A 129 6.50 -8.97 3.89
CA ASN A 129 7.13 -9.07 2.56
C ASN A 129 7.72 -7.75 2.03
N GLU A 130 8.31 -6.96 2.92
CA GLU A 130 8.94 -5.68 2.58
C GLU A 130 10.08 -5.88 1.57
N ARG A 131 10.05 -5.10 0.48
CA ARG A 131 11.03 -5.14 -0.59
C ARG A 131 11.38 -3.74 -1.06
N ASN A 132 12.67 -3.43 -1.05
CA ASN A 132 13.20 -2.18 -1.61
C ASN A 132 13.94 -2.48 -2.92
N ASP A 133 13.31 -2.13 -4.03
CA ASP A 133 13.85 -2.31 -5.38
C ASP A 133 14.57 -1.07 -5.92
N SER A 134 14.69 -0.01 -5.12
CA SER A 134 15.32 1.25 -5.53
C SER A 134 16.78 1.09 -5.92
N LYS A 135 17.46 0.06 -5.40
CA LYS A 135 18.86 -0.25 -5.78
C LYS A 135 19.01 -0.68 -7.24
N ASN A 136 17.92 -1.10 -7.89
CA ASN A 136 17.96 -1.61 -9.25
C ASN A 136 18.03 -0.50 -10.31
N TYR A 137 17.65 0.73 -9.95
CA TYR A 137 17.55 1.85 -10.89
C TYR A 137 17.97 3.16 -10.22
N ARG A 138 19.03 3.79 -10.72
CA ARG A 138 19.65 4.97 -10.09
C ARG A 138 18.67 6.12 -9.83
N ASP A 139 17.75 6.34 -10.77
CA ASP A 139 16.88 7.52 -10.76
C ASP A 139 15.42 7.15 -10.40
N PHE A 140 15.13 5.88 -10.12
CA PHE A 140 13.79 5.35 -9.91
C PHE A 140 13.72 4.58 -8.59
N TYR A 141 12.85 5.05 -7.71
CA TYR A 141 12.66 4.49 -6.38
C TYR A 141 11.41 3.64 -6.33
N GLN A 142 11.54 2.45 -5.72
CA GLN A 142 10.41 1.54 -5.54
C GLN A 142 10.55 0.80 -4.21
N TYR A 143 9.45 0.82 -3.47
CA TYR A 143 9.29 0.05 -2.25
C TYR A 143 7.92 -0.63 -2.24
N SER A 144 7.86 -1.89 -1.83
CA SER A 144 6.60 -2.62 -1.73
C SER A 144 6.54 -3.44 -0.46
N PHE A 145 5.33 -3.67 0.03
CA PHE A 145 5.04 -4.54 1.17
C PHE A 145 3.60 -5.01 1.08
N ASP A 146 3.31 -6.10 1.78
CA ASP A 146 1.96 -6.63 1.90
C ASP A 146 1.33 -6.14 3.21
N ILE A 147 0.03 -5.88 3.16
CA ILE A 147 -0.81 -5.48 4.28
C ILE A 147 -1.73 -6.67 4.56
N ARG A 148 -1.42 -7.41 5.61
CA ARG A 148 -2.23 -8.54 6.05
C ARG A 148 -3.19 -8.10 7.14
N PHE A 149 -4.48 -8.24 6.85
CA PHE A 149 -5.55 -8.13 7.82
C PHE A 149 -5.80 -9.50 8.43
N ARG A 150 -5.86 -9.57 9.76
CA ARG A 150 -6.19 -10.79 10.50
C ARG A 150 -7.48 -10.58 11.30
N GLY A 151 -8.43 -11.49 11.14
CA GLY A 151 -9.73 -11.49 11.80
C GLY A 151 -10.21 -12.90 12.18
N TYR A 152 -11.30 -12.96 12.93
CA TYR A 152 -12.09 -14.17 13.17
C TYR A 152 -13.51 -13.93 12.67
N ASP A 153 -14.17 -14.97 12.18
CA ASP A 153 -15.62 -14.93 11.95
C ASP A 153 -16.35 -14.90 13.30
N ASP A 154 -16.98 -13.78 13.61
CA ASP A 154 -17.88 -13.65 14.77
C ASP A 154 -19.28 -14.10 14.32
N PHE A 155 -19.51 -15.42 14.27
CA PHE A 155 -20.86 -15.95 14.14
C PHE A 155 -21.46 -16.13 15.55
N SER A 156 -21.99 -15.03 16.11
CA SER A 156 -22.91 -15.09 17.25
C SER A 156 -24.37 -15.17 16.80
#